data_AF-A0AA88ALU9-F1
#
_entry.id   AF-A0AA88ALU9-F1
#
_cell.length_a   1.000
_cell.length_b   1.000
_cell.length_c   1.000
_cell.angle_alpha   90.00
_cell.angle_beta   90.00
_cell.angle_gamma   90.00
#
_symmetry.space_group_name_H-M   'P 1'
#
loop_
_entity.id
_entity.type
_entity.pdbx_description
1 polymer ?
#
loop_
_entity_poly.entity_id
_entity_poly.type
_entity_poly.pdbx_seq_one_letter_code
_entity_poly.pdbx_strand_id
1 'polypeptide(L)'
;MASAEGSEKSVGDKYRSFMFDEENPIQWRDHGCPPNFDSVNQLFEQGRTKGSLEEVVQNAIKTWDMEISHKTLEKFKLFVNGRGGLSAEEIVRIGSYNALLKNSLPKEFQYYKADEESFESSHDVFRSALPRGFAWEVVHVYSIGFL
;
A
#
# COMPACT_ATOMS: atom_id res chain seq x y z
N MET A 1 -45.02 -20.64 19.34
CA MET A 1 -44.71 -19.19 19.35
C MET A 1 -43.21 -19.03 19.24
N ALA A 2 -42.73 -18.46 18.14
CA ALA A 2 -41.50 -17.68 18.06
C ALA A 2 -41.63 -16.84 16.78
N SER A 3 -41.45 -15.53 16.95
CA SER A 3 -41.85 -14.47 16.04
C SER A 3 -41.03 -14.41 14.76
N ALA A 4 -41.66 -13.85 13.72
CA ALA A 4 -40.99 -13.35 12.53
C ALA A 4 -40.21 -12.06 12.85
N GLU A 5 -38.97 -12.03 12.42
CA GLU A 5 -38.19 -10.83 12.06
C GLU A 5 -37.57 -11.19 10.70
N GLY A 6 -37.49 -10.36 9.67
CA GLY A 6 -37.88 -9.00 9.41
C GLY A 6 -37.53 -8.81 7.93
N SER A 7 -38.43 -8.19 7.16
CA SER A 7 -38.21 -7.96 5.73
C SER A 7 -37.17 -6.86 5.52
N GLU A 8 -35.93 -7.22 5.18
CA GLU A 8 -35.00 -6.27 4.57
C GLU A 8 -35.12 -6.34 3.06
N LYS A 9 -35.54 -5.23 2.46
CA LYS A 9 -35.52 -5.03 1.00
C LYS A 9 -34.08 -5.16 0.53
N SER A 10 -33.79 -6.16 -0.30
CA SER A 10 -32.51 -6.30 -0.98
C SER A 10 -32.29 -5.05 -1.84
N VAL A 11 -31.35 -4.20 -1.42
CA VAL A 11 -30.69 -3.28 -2.35
C VAL A 11 -30.15 -4.16 -3.47
N GLY A 12 -30.56 -3.93 -4.73
CA GLY A 12 -30.15 -4.75 -5.86
C GLY A 12 -28.62 -4.94 -5.87
N ASP A 13 -28.15 -6.10 -6.36
CA ASP A 13 -26.73 -6.46 -6.32
C ASP A 13 -25.85 -5.30 -6.81
N LYS A 14 -25.07 -4.72 -5.89
CA LYS A 14 -24.21 -3.54 -6.09
C LYS A 14 -23.27 -3.69 -7.30
N TYR A 15 -22.82 -4.90 -7.58
CA TYR A 15 -21.88 -5.20 -8.67
C TYR A 15 -22.57 -5.46 -10.01
N ARG A 16 -23.90 -5.56 -10.01
CA ARG A 16 -24.74 -5.92 -11.16
C ARG A 16 -25.96 -5.02 -11.29
N SER A 17 -25.90 -3.83 -10.70
CA SER A 17 -26.97 -2.84 -10.71
C SER A 17 -27.40 -2.43 -12.11
N PHE A 18 -26.48 -2.43 -13.07
CA PHE A 18 -26.73 -2.13 -14.48
C PHE A 18 -27.60 -3.16 -15.22
N MET A 19 -27.83 -4.34 -14.63
CA MET A 19 -28.64 -5.40 -15.26
C MET A 19 -30.14 -5.21 -15.04
N PHE A 20 -30.53 -4.38 -14.07
CA PHE A 20 -31.93 -4.17 -13.71
C PHE A 20 -32.44 -2.92 -14.43
N ASP A 21 -32.86 -3.10 -15.68
CA ASP A 21 -33.55 -2.08 -16.50
C ASP A 21 -35.07 -2.25 -16.35
N GLU A 22 -35.77 -1.18 -15.96
CA GLU A 22 -37.24 -1.18 -15.82
C GLU A 22 -37.95 -1.29 -17.17
N GLU A 23 -37.30 -0.88 -18.26
CA GLU A 23 -37.87 -0.92 -19.62
C GLU A 23 -37.74 -2.31 -20.26
N ASN A 24 -36.82 -3.16 -19.78
CA ASN A 24 -36.53 -4.49 -20.35
C ASN A 24 -36.31 -5.55 -19.25
N PRO A 25 -37.39 -6.07 -18.63
CA PRO A 25 -37.27 -7.00 -17.51
C PRO A 25 -36.68 -8.36 -17.92
N ILE A 26 -35.66 -8.81 -17.19
CA ILE A 26 -35.01 -10.11 -17.39
C ILE A 26 -35.92 -11.25 -16.91
N GLN A 27 -36.13 -12.27 -17.75
CA GLN A 27 -36.82 -13.50 -17.34
C GLN A 27 -35.83 -14.50 -16.71
N TRP A 28 -35.97 -14.72 -15.41
CA TRP A 28 -35.16 -15.64 -14.62
C TRP A 28 -35.75 -17.05 -14.61
N ARG A 29 -34.90 -18.07 -14.66
CA ARG A 29 -35.31 -19.48 -14.69
C ARG A 29 -35.97 -19.95 -13.39
N ASP A 30 -35.50 -19.44 -12.25
CA ASP A 30 -35.96 -19.87 -10.92
C ASP A 30 -37.10 -18.97 -10.44
N HIS A 31 -38.33 -19.34 -10.80
CA HIS A 31 -39.58 -18.66 -10.39
C HIS A 31 -39.66 -17.16 -10.74
N GLY A 32 -38.88 -16.71 -11.72
CA GLY A 32 -38.84 -15.30 -12.10
C GLY A 32 -38.09 -14.39 -11.12
N CYS A 33 -37.39 -14.96 -10.13
CA CYS A 33 -36.60 -14.19 -9.17
C CYS A 33 -35.12 -14.14 -9.57
N PRO A 34 -34.44 -12.99 -9.36
CA PRO A 34 -33.01 -12.91 -9.57
C PRO A 34 -32.25 -13.76 -8.54
N PRO A 35 -31.12 -14.36 -8.92
CA PRO A 35 -30.24 -15.05 -7.97
C PRO A 35 -29.67 -14.08 -6.92
N ASN A 36 -29.56 -14.55 -5.67
CA ASN A 36 -28.97 -13.80 -4.56
C ASN A 36 -27.48 -14.12 -4.43
N PHE A 37 -26.63 -13.10 -4.46
CA PHE A 37 -25.16 -13.19 -4.31
C PHE A 37 -24.63 -12.55 -3.02
N ASP A 38 -25.49 -12.16 -2.08
CA ASP A 38 -25.14 -11.37 -0.89
C ASP A 38 -24.01 -12.00 -0.08
N SER A 39 -24.08 -13.31 0.20
CA SER A 39 -23.03 -14.02 0.95
C SER A 39 -21.68 -14.07 0.22
N VAL A 40 -21.71 -14.14 -1.11
CA VAL A 40 -20.50 -14.18 -1.96
C VAL A 40 -19.88 -12.79 -2.06
N ASN A 41 -20.72 -11.76 -2.22
CA ASN A 41 -20.30 -10.36 -2.21
C ASN A 41 -19.73 -9.97 -0.84
N GLN A 42 -20.32 -10.45 0.26
CA GLN A 42 -19.83 -10.23 1.61
C GLN A 42 -18.45 -10.86 1.83
N LEU A 43 -18.23 -12.10 1.36
CA LEU A 43 -16.93 -12.76 1.42
C LEU A 43 -15.88 -12.06 0.53
N PHE A 44 -16.30 -11.56 -0.63
CA PHE A 44 -15.44 -10.82 -1.55
C PHE A 44 -14.96 -9.49 -0.95
N GLU A 45 -15.85 -8.73 -0.28
CA GLU A 45 -15.48 -7.49 0.42
C GLU A 45 -14.58 -7.76 1.64
N GLN A 46 -14.74 -8.90 2.32
CA GLN A 46 -13.86 -9.29 3.44
C GLN A 46 -12.42 -9.61 3.00
N GLY A 47 -12.21 -10.00 1.74
CA GLY A 47 -10.90 -10.43 1.23
C GLY A 47 -10.19 -9.44 0.28
N ARG A 48 -10.77 -8.26 0.02
CA ARG A 48 -10.26 -7.32 -1.00
C ARG A 48 -9.49 -6.16 -0.37
N THR A 49 -8.20 -6.07 -0.70
CA THR A 49 -7.36 -4.85 -0.60
C THR A 49 -6.85 -4.50 -2.00
N LYS A 50 -7.78 -4.12 -2.89
CA LYS A 50 -7.44 -3.59 -4.23
C LYS A 50 -8.17 -2.29 -4.53
N GLY A 51 -7.42 -1.28 -4.96
CA GLY A 51 -7.85 0.09 -5.19
C GLY A 51 -7.93 0.95 -3.93
N SER A 52 -7.43 0.47 -2.79
CA SER A 52 -7.38 1.26 -1.55
C SER A 52 -6.19 2.22 -1.56
N LEU A 53 -6.26 3.26 -0.74
CA LEU A 53 -5.17 4.23 -0.61
C LEU A 53 -3.89 3.56 -0.10
N GLU A 54 -4.02 2.56 0.78
CA GLU A 54 -2.92 1.72 1.27
C GLU A 54 -2.19 1.02 0.13
N GLU A 55 -2.92 0.39 -0.80
CA GLU A 55 -2.31 -0.28 -1.95
C GLU A 55 -1.60 0.72 -2.87
N VAL A 56 -2.21 1.89 -3.11
CA VAL A 56 -1.60 2.95 -3.91
C VAL A 56 -0.30 3.45 -3.28
N VAL A 57 -0.32 3.77 -1.98
CA VAL A 57 0.87 4.20 -1.24
C VAL A 57 1.92 3.09 -1.22
N GLN A 58 1.49 1.85 -1.01
CA GLN A 58 2.38 0.70 -0.99
C GLN A 58 3.10 0.52 -2.34
N ASN A 59 2.36 0.57 -3.44
CA ASN A 59 2.93 0.41 -4.77
C ASN A 59 3.85 1.59 -5.12
N ALA A 60 3.51 2.81 -4.68
CA ALA A 60 4.35 3.98 -4.88
C ALA A 60 5.71 3.83 -4.19
N ILE A 61 5.74 3.45 -2.91
CA ILE A 61 6.99 3.31 -2.15
C ILE A 61 7.83 2.12 -2.66
N LYS A 62 7.20 0.97 -2.95
CA LYS A 62 7.92 -0.20 -3.52
C LYS A 62 8.55 0.15 -4.88
N THR A 63 7.82 0.87 -5.72
CA THR A 63 8.35 1.33 -7.02
C THR A 63 9.49 2.31 -6.82
N TRP A 64 9.34 3.29 -5.93
CA TRP A 64 10.38 4.26 -5.63
C TRP A 64 11.68 3.59 -5.14
N ASP A 65 11.58 2.64 -4.20
CA ASP A 65 12.73 1.91 -3.66
C ASP A 65 13.50 1.13 -4.74
N MET A 66 12.76 0.47 -5.64
CA MET A 66 13.34 -0.20 -6.80
C MET A 66 14.02 0.80 -7.75
N GLU A 67 13.39 1.93 -8.04
CA GLU A 67 13.93 2.92 -8.98
C GLU A 67 15.19 3.59 -8.46
N ILE A 68 15.19 4.04 -7.19
CA ILE A 68 16.35 4.71 -6.60
C ILE A 68 17.56 3.79 -6.44
N SER A 69 17.32 2.48 -6.32
CA SER A 69 18.38 1.48 -6.17
C SER A 69 18.96 0.98 -7.49
N HIS A 70 18.20 1.06 -8.60
CA HIS A 70 18.57 0.41 -9.87
C HIS A 70 18.59 1.32 -11.11
N LYS A 71 18.01 2.52 -11.07
CA LYS A 71 18.01 3.45 -12.22
C LYS A 71 19.02 4.57 -12.02
N THR A 72 19.63 5.02 -13.12
CA THR A 72 20.37 6.28 -13.15
C THR A 72 19.37 7.44 -13.22
N LEU A 73 19.38 8.30 -12.22
CA LEU A 73 18.49 9.45 -12.12
C LEU A 73 19.27 10.72 -12.48
N GLU A 74 18.87 11.48 -13.50
CA GLU A 74 19.61 12.70 -13.91
C GLU A 74 19.06 13.99 -13.29
N LYS A 75 17.77 14.02 -12.94
CA LYS A 75 17.07 15.20 -12.39
C LYS A 75 16.33 14.86 -11.12
N PHE A 76 17.06 14.34 -10.14
CA PHE A 76 16.49 13.89 -8.86
C PHE A 76 17.16 14.59 -7.68
N LYS A 77 16.34 14.99 -6.71
CA LYS A 77 16.80 15.46 -5.41
C LYS A 77 15.97 14.81 -4.31
N LEU A 78 16.65 14.22 -3.33
CA LEU A 78 16.02 13.63 -2.15
C LEU A 78 16.19 14.56 -0.94
N PHE A 79 15.08 14.93 -0.32
CA PHE A 79 15.07 15.63 0.96
C PHE A 79 14.48 14.70 2.01
N VAL A 80 15.21 14.49 3.10
CA VAL A 80 14.82 13.52 4.13
C VAL A 80 15.21 14.04 5.51
N ASN A 81 14.33 13.85 6.49
CA ASN A 81 14.52 14.24 7.89
C ASN A 81 14.91 15.72 8.09
N GLY A 82 14.36 16.63 7.29
CA GLY A 82 14.60 18.07 7.40
C GLY A 82 16.00 18.54 6.95
N ARG A 83 16.76 17.70 6.25
CA ARG A 83 18.11 18.00 5.78
C ARG A 83 18.14 18.65 4.41
N GLY A 84 19.32 19.17 4.05
CA GLY A 84 19.64 19.59 2.69
C GLY A 84 19.39 18.48 1.67
N GLY A 85 19.01 18.87 0.46
CA GLY A 85 18.68 17.92 -0.60
C GLY A 85 19.92 17.22 -1.15
N LEU A 86 19.84 15.91 -1.29
CA LEU A 86 20.87 15.06 -1.89
C LEU A 86 20.62 14.93 -3.39
N SER A 87 21.67 15.11 -4.20
CA SER A 87 21.61 14.86 -5.63
C SER A 87 21.55 13.35 -5.95
N ALA A 88 21.21 13.02 -7.19
CA ALA A 88 21.25 11.64 -7.64
C ALA A 88 22.65 11.01 -7.54
N GLU A 89 23.68 11.75 -7.93
CA GLU A 89 25.07 11.30 -7.85
C GLU A 89 25.50 11.04 -6.40
N GLU A 90 25.06 11.90 -5.47
CA GLU A 90 25.32 11.72 -4.06
C GLU A 90 24.65 10.45 -3.52
N ILE A 91 23.40 10.18 -3.92
CA ILE A 91 22.63 9.01 -3.46
C ILE A 91 23.22 7.71 -3.99
N VAL A 92 23.62 7.68 -5.26
CA VAL A 92 24.31 6.52 -5.84
C VAL A 92 25.62 6.25 -5.08
N ARG A 93 26.34 7.32 -4.69
CA ARG A 93 27.60 7.20 -3.97
C ARG A 93 27.43 6.72 -2.52
N ILE A 94 26.46 7.27 -1.77
CA ILE A 94 26.32 6.96 -0.34
C ILE A 94 25.38 5.77 -0.08
N GLY A 95 24.47 5.45 -1.00
CA GLY A 95 23.43 4.44 -0.85
C GLY A 95 22.13 4.96 -0.22
N SER A 96 21.01 4.35 -0.62
CA SER A 96 19.66 4.72 -0.17
C SER A 96 19.48 4.58 1.34
N TYR A 97 19.96 3.49 1.94
CA TYR A 97 19.85 3.27 3.39
C TYR A 97 20.60 4.32 4.22
N ASN A 98 21.82 4.68 3.80
CA ASN A 98 22.58 5.75 4.45
C ASN A 98 21.86 7.10 4.32
N ALA A 99 21.31 7.40 3.15
CA ALA A 99 20.53 8.62 2.94
C ALA A 99 19.30 8.69 3.86
N LEU A 100 18.55 7.59 3.98
CA LEU A 100 17.31 7.51 4.76
C LEU A 100 17.54 7.48 6.28
N LEU A 101 18.47 6.64 6.75
CA LEU A 101 18.64 6.33 8.18
C LEU A 101 19.58 7.27 8.93
N LYS A 102 20.38 8.06 8.22
CA LYS A 102 21.18 9.11 8.86
C LYS A 102 20.23 9.95 9.72
N ASN A 103 20.67 10.36 10.89
CA ASN A 103 19.90 11.18 11.81
C ASN A 103 20.84 12.03 12.68
N SER A 104 20.28 12.98 13.42
CA SER A 104 21.01 13.88 14.32
C SER A 104 20.84 13.49 15.80
N LEU A 105 20.47 12.24 16.08
CA LEU A 105 20.38 11.74 17.46
C LEU A 105 21.78 11.71 18.11
N PRO A 106 21.87 11.77 19.45
CA PRO A 106 23.12 11.51 20.16
C PRO A 106 23.75 10.17 19.75
N LYS A 107 25.09 10.10 19.76
CA LYS A 107 25.84 8.93 19.25
C LYS A 107 25.42 7.62 19.92
N GLU A 108 25.05 7.66 21.19
CA GLU A 108 24.56 6.50 21.94
C GLU A 108 23.24 5.92 21.42
N PHE A 109 22.46 6.70 20.66
CA PHE A 109 21.18 6.29 20.05
C PHE A 109 21.29 6.05 18.53
N GLN A 110 22.50 6.17 17.96
CA GLN A 110 22.77 5.86 16.57
C GLN A 110 23.13 4.38 16.39
N TYR A 111 22.12 3.50 16.49
CA TYR A 111 22.33 2.05 16.31
C TYR A 111 22.80 1.67 14.91
N TYR A 112 22.40 2.46 13.90
CA TYR A 112 22.93 2.39 12.55
C TYR A 112 23.79 3.63 12.29
N LYS A 113 25.06 3.40 11.94
CA LYS A 113 26.06 4.46 11.80
C LYS A 113 26.20 4.89 10.34
N ALA A 114 25.18 5.56 9.82
CA ALA A 114 25.13 5.97 8.41
C ALA A 114 26.33 6.81 7.93
N ASP A 115 27.02 7.50 8.83
CA ASP A 115 28.22 8.29 8.51
C ASP A 115 29.52 7.47 8.45
N GLU A 116 29.52 6.24 8.99
CA GLU A 116 30.65 5.30 8.97
C GLU A 116 30.50 4.23 7.87
N GLU A 117 29.27 3.94 7.44
CA GLU A 117 28.98 2.93 6.41
C GLU A 117 29.23 3.45 4.98
N SER A 118 29.93 2.66 4.17
CA SER A 118 30.00 2.81 2.72
C SER A 118 28.76 2.24 2.02
N PHE A 119 28.65 2.43 0.71
CA PHE A 119 27.60 1.81 -0.10
C PHE A 119 27.61 0.27 0.01
N GLU A 120 28.79 -0.34 -0.02
CA GLU A 120 28.98 -1.79 0.05
C GLU A 120 28.70 -2.33 1.45
N SER A 121 29.28 -1.70 2.48
CA SER A 121 29.13 -2.14 3.87
C SER A 121 27.69 -1.98 4.38
N SER A 122 27.01 -0.89 4.01
CA SER A 122 25.56 -0.77 4.28
C SER A 122 24.77 -1.92 3.65
N HIS A 123 25.02 -2.24 2.38
CA HIS A 123 24.36 -3.37 1.72
C HIS A 123 24.62 -4.70 2.41
N ASP A 124 25.86 -4.94 2.85
CA ASP A 124 26.23 -6.18 3.53
C ASP A 124 25.60 -6.28 4.93
N VAL A 125 25.51 -5.17 5.68
CA VAL A 125 24.79 -5.11 6.96
C VAL A 125 23.32 -5.49 6.76
N PHE A 126 22.64 -4.88 5.77
CA PHE A 126 21.22 -5.16 5.52
C PHE A 126 20.97 -6.59 5.04
N ARG A 127 21.78 -7.11 4.10
CA ARG A 127 21.63 -8.49 3.62
C ARG A 127 21.97 -9.51 4.71
N SER A 128 22.93 -9.22 5.59
CA SER A 128 23.28 -10.12 6.69
C SER A 128 22.21 -10.15 7.78
N ALA A 129 21.63 -8.99 8.10
CA ALA A 129 20.55 -8.89 9.09
C ALA A 129 19.22 -9.48 8.57
N LEU A 130 18.96 -9.33 7.27
CA LEU A 130 17.73 -9.75 6.61
C LEU A 130 18.07 -10.65 5.40
N PRO A 131 18.55 -11.89 5.64
CA PRO A 131 19.05 -12.77 4.57
C PRO A 131 17.98 -13.22 3.58
N ARG A 132 16.71 -13.12 3.97
CA ARG A 132 15.55 -13.40 3.11
C ARG A 132 14.90 -12.12 2.56
N GLY A 133 15.55 -10.97 2.76
CA GLY A 133 14.95 -9.65 2.59
C GLY A 133 13.90 -9.34 3.66
N PHE A 134 13.12 -8.29 3.42
CA PHE A 134 11.98 -7.91 4.25
C PHE A 134 10.76 -7.66 3.36
N ALA A 135 9.60 -8.11 3.82
CA ALA A 135 8.32 -7.76 3.21
C ALA A 135 7.80 -6.47 3.86
N TRP A 136 7.22 -5.60 3.04
CA TRP A 136 6.61 -4.37 3.50
C TRP A 136 5.15 -4.28 3.06
N GLU A 137 4.29 -3.94 4.02
CA GLU A 137 2.86 -3.80 3.88
C GLU A 137 2.40 -2.49 4.54
N VAL A 138 1.50 -1.78 3.87
CA VAL A 138 0.81 -0.61 4.45
C VAL A 138 -0.52 -1.08 5.01
N VAL A 139 -0.66 -1.02 6.34
CA VAL A 139 -1.88 -1.48 7.04
C VAL A 139 -2.96 -0.40 7.06
N HIS A 140 -2.56 0.87 7.27
CA HIS A 140 -3.48 2.01 7.34
C HIS A 140 -2.83 3.28 6.78
N VAL A 141 -3.60 4.10 6.05
CA VAL A 141 -3.24 5.47 5.70
C VAL A 141 -4.16 6.45 6.40
N TYR A 142 -3.58 7.40 7.15
CA TYR A 142 -4.32 8.46 7.82
C TYR A 142 -4.33 9.72 6.96
N SER A 143 -5.51 10.32 6.74
CA SER A 143 -5.62 11.68 6.23
C SER A 143 -5.70 12.66 7.39
N ILE A 144 -5.08 13.83 7.23
CA ILE A 144 -5.37 14.97 8.10
C ILE A 144 -6.79 15.42 7.74
N GLY A 145 -7.76 15.18 8.61
CA GLY A 145 -9.05 15.84 8.51
C GLY A 145 -8.82 17.35 8.61
N PHE A 146 -9.35 18.11 7.66
CA PHE A 146 -9.39 19.58 7.78
C PHE A 146 -10.14 19.92 9.08
N LEU A 147 -9.42 20.48 10.05
CA LEU A 147 -10.00 21.23 11.16
C LEU A 147 -10.41 22.62 10.65
#